data_AF-A0A7L7VZX0-F1
#
_entry.id   AF-A0A7L7VZX0-F1
#
_cell.length_a   1.000
_cell.length_b   1.000
_cell.length_c   1.000
_cell.angle_alpha   90.00
_cell.angle_beta   90.00
_cell.angle_gamma   90.00
#
_symmetry.space_group_name_H-M   'P 1'
#
loop_
_entity.id
_entity.type
_entity.pdbx_description
1 polymer ?
#
loop_
_entity_poly.entity_id
_entity_poly.type
_entity_poly.pdbx_seq_one_letter_code
_entity_poly.pdbx_strand_id
1 'polypeptide(L)'
;MMPAQTAPAARKTAAKRTTRTTAARKTTSASRAAKPAATKTSPAQTRAAKAGTKTTAAGKLKTTPKTTSRTRTGATPKTAAKRAGNTTSAPRRKASRAPKPKAIEVLYSGKVFRSRLEARWAVFLDLLGVNWDYEPCHYEIGPDLYYLPDFYLPDHQTWLEVKGAPFMDTASYAKVLGAIAGPNPVPLREYPYTPSQRLLLGGPFSAPRHGLVPVHTLITPAGPLSASLTHATFSTGPGGKTAITPAGPAWDTVPATGIKAARRPSPERLALLLEPAPHLGPAGDDRIFAAYDAAYRLAFDETTRRVADNQARTLLAALAHRRSGRPLGVPQAA
;
A
#
# COMPACT_ATOMS: atom_id res chain seq x y z
N MET A 1 -83.88 9.19 34.62
CA MET A 1 -84.14 8.63 33.27
C MET A 1 -83.07 7.61 32.94
N MET A 2 -83.46 6.48 32.36
CA MET A 2 -82.58 5.55 31.61
C MET A 2 -82.78 5.84 30.09
N PRO A 3 -82.00 5.25 29.16
CA PRO A 3 -80.76 4.48 29.32
C PRO A 3 -79.55 5.40 28.89
N ALA A 4 -78.48 5.07 28.16
CA ALA A 4 -78.06 3.86 27.44
C ALA A 4 -76.54 3.82 27.18
N GLN A 5 -76.08 2.68 26.66
CA GLN A 5 -74.83 2.48 25.91
C GLN A 5 -75.21 1.90 24.53
N THR A 6 -74.32 1.95 23.52
CA THR A 6 -73.93 0.75 22.74
C THR A 6 -72.83 1.05 21.73
N ALA A 7 -71.98 0.04 21.48
CA ALA A 7 -71.20 -0.09 20.25
C ALA A 7 -71.45 -1.48 19.64
N PRO A 8 -71.63 -1.55 18.31
CA PRO A 8 -71.28 -2.74 17.54
C PRO A 8 -70.61 -2.38 16.19
N ALA A 9 -69.98 -3.28 15.43
CA ALA A 9 -69.33 -4.57 15.73
C ALA A 9 -68.46 -4.94 14.51
N ALA A 10 -67.51 -5.88 14.66
CA ALA A 10 -66.71 -6.36 13.54
C ALA A 10 -67.50 -7.29 12.60
N ARG A 11 -67.17 -7.30 11.29
CA ARG A 11 -67.66 -8.33 10.35
C ARG A 11 -66.51 -9.04 9.64
N LYS A 12 -66.35 -10.34 9.91
CA LYS A 12 -65.48 -11.25 9.15
C LYS A 12 -66.24 -11.77 7.93
N THR A 13 -65.56 -11.90 6.80
CA THR A 13 -65.92 -12.87 5.74
C THR A 13 -64.64 -13.44 5.13
N ALA A 14 -64.54 -14.77 5.05
CA ALA A 14 -63.38 -15.46 4.50
C ALA A 14 -63.82 -16.58 3.55
N ALA A 15 -63.37 -16.52 2.29
CA ALA A 15 -63.53 -17.55 1.25
C ALA A 15 -62.73 -17.13 0.00
N LYS A 16 -62.22 -18.04 -0.86
CA LYS A 16 -61.79 -19.44 -0.65
C LYS A 16 -60.79 -19.81 -1.75
N ARG A 17 -59.84 -20.68 -1.42
CA ARG A 17 -58.77 -21.19 -2.29
C ARG A 17 -59.29 -21.89 -3.56
N THR A 18 -58.78 -21.53 -4.73
CA THR A 18 -58.72 -22.41 -5.93
C THR A 18 -57.36 -22.28 -6.62
N THR A 19 -56.86 -23.42 -7.11
CA THR A 19 -55.56 -23.57 -7.79
C THR A 19 -55.78 -23.89 -9.26
N ARG A 20 -54.91 -23.42 -10.17
CA ARG A 20 -54.62 -24.23 -11.36
C ARG A 20 -53.21 -24.06 -11.91
N THR A 21 -52.58 -25.20 -12.12
CA THR A 21 -51.27 -25.39 -12.74
C THR A 21 -51.37 -25.33 -14.25
N THR A 22 -50.36 -24.77 -14.92
CA THR A 22 -50.05 -25.06 -16.34
C THR A 22 -48.54 -25.14 -16.52
N ALA A 23 -48.03 -26.31 -16.89
CA ALA A 23 -46.62 -26.51 -17.21
C ALA A 23 -46.42 -26.55 -18.74
N ALA A 24 -45.41 -25.84 -19.25
CA ALA A 24 -45.07 -25.78 -20.67
C ALA A 24 -43.68 -26.39 -20.93
N ARG A 25 -43.69 -27.73 -21.04
CA ARG A 25 -42.73 -28.67 -21.65
C ARG A 25 -41.50 -28.10 -22.37
N LYS A 26 -40.33 -28.71 -22.10
CA LYS A 26 -39.08 -28.60 -22.90
C LYS A 26 -39.32 -28.83 -24.40
N THR A 27 -38.60 -28.10 -25.24
CA THR A 27 -38.14 -28.59 -26.55
C THR A 27 -36.61 -28.59 -26.58
N THR A 28 -36.04 -29.45 -27.43
CA THR A 28 -34.58 -29.65 -27.56
C THR A 28 -34.15 -29.43 -29.00
N SER A 29 -33.11 -28.63 -29.20
CA SER A 29 -32.32 -28.67 -30.43
C SER A 29 -30.83 -28.60 -30.07
N ALA A 30 -30.09 -29.61 -30.49
CA ALA A 30 -28.63 -29.56 -30.51
C ALA A 30 -28.19 -29.13 -31.91
N SER A 31 -27.13 -28.32 -31.99
CA SER A 31 -26.35 -28.13 -33.21
C SER A 31 -24.87 -28.31 -32.87
N ARG A 32 -24.12 -28.87 -33.82
CA ARG A 32 -22.76 -29.38 -33.64
C ARG A 32 -21.97 -29.15 -34.93
N ALA A 33 -20.67 -28.91 -34.77
CA ALA A 33 -19.71 -28.54 -35.83
C ALA A 33 -19.86 -27.08 -36.33
N ALA A 34 -18.82 -26.46 -36.89
CA ALA A 34 -17.53 -27.02 -37.29
C ALA A 34 -16.31 -26.19 -36.85
N LYS A 35 -15.15 -26.85 -36.78
CA LYS A 35 -13.85 -26.18 -36.93
C LYS A 35 -13.72 -25.67 -38.38
N PRO A 36 -12.85 -24.69 -38.61
CA PRO A 36 -11.73 -24.94 -39.53
C PRO A 36 -10.39 -24.95 -38.79
N ALA A 37 -9.37 -25.53 -39.42
CA ALA A 37 -8.01 -25.56 -38.90
C ALA A 37 -7.02 -25.08 -39.97
N ALA A 38 -5.95 -24.44 -39.50
CA ALA A 38 -4.69 -24.20 -40.20
C ALA A 38 -4.71 -23.49 -41.58
N THR A 39 -4.07 -22.32 -41.61
CA THR A 39 -3.04 -22.05 -42.61
C THR A 39 -1.86 -21.32 -41.96
N LYS A 40 -0.64 -21.71 -42.32
CA LYS A 40 0.58 -20.93 -42.03
C LYS A 40 0.90 -20.09 -43.26
N THR A 41 1.01 -18.77 -43.12
CA THR A 41 1.63 -17.91 -44.13
C THR A 41 2.36 -16.75 -43.48
N SER A 42 3.69 -16.84 -43.43
CA SER A 42 4.54 -15.67 -43.29
C SER A 42 4.55 -14.89 -44.61
N PRO A 43 4.77 -13.57 -44.56
CA PRO A 43 5.61 -12.91 -45.55
C PRO A 43 6.87 -12.38 -44.87
N ALA A 44 8.05 -12.83 -45.32
CA ALA A 44 9.33 -12.21 -45.00
C ALA A 44 9.87 -11.51 -46.25
N GLN A 45 9.89 -10.18 -46.22
CA GLN A 45 10.54 -9.26 -47.18
C GLN A 45 10.37 -7.82 -46.62
N THR A 46 11.30 -6.87 -46.78
CA THR A 46 12.49 -6.83 -47.65
C THR A 46 13.66 -6.11 -46.94
N ARG A 47 14.90 -6.29 -47.44
CA ARG A 47 16.10 -5.58 -46.98
C ARG A 47 16.03 -4.08 -47.28
N ALA A 48 16.47 -3.23 -46.34
CA ALA A 48 16.95 -1.88 -46.62
C ALA A 48 18.14 -1.56 -45.71
N ALA A 49 19.36 -1.89 -46.15
CA ALA A 49 20.59 -1.44 -45.50
C ALA A 49 21.08 -0.15 -46.15
N LYS A 50 21.54 0.81 -45.34
CA LYS A 50 22.32 1.96 -45.82
C LYS A 50 23.47 2.23 -44.86
N ALA A 51 24.66 2.40 -45.42
CA ALA A 51 25.90 2.70 -44.71
C ALA A 51 26.52 3.99 -45.25
N GLY A 52 27.44 4.58 -44.48
CA GLY A 52 28.11 5.84 -44.80
C GLY A 52 27.68 7.01 -43.90
N THR A 53 28.54 7.97 -43.56
CA THR A 53 29.97 8.13 -43.94
C THR A 53 30.75 8.88 -42.85
N LYS A 54 32.09 8.84 -42.91
CA LYS A 54 33.04 9.48 -41.99
C LYS A 54 33.04 11.03 -42.07
N THR A 55 33.36 11.67 -40.95
CA THR A 55 34.33 12.79 -40.79
C THR A 55 34.59 12.92 -39.27
N THR A 56 35.78 13.05 -38.68
CA THR A 56 37.11 13.61 -39.01
C THR A 56 37.16 15.13 -39.18
N ALA A 57 37.44 15.83 -38.07
CA ALA A 57 38.06 17.14 -38.02
C ALA A 57 38.96 17.22 -36.77
N ALA A 58 40.06 17.97 -36.82
CA ALA A 58 41.08 17.97 -35.77
C ALA A 58 41.56 19.38 -35.41
N GLY A 59 42.04 19.53 -34.17
CA GLY A 59 43.05 20.51 -33.79
C GLY A 59 42.58 21.94 -33.46
N LYS A 60 43.03 22.43 -32.30
CA LYS A 60 43.59 23.78 -32.21
C LYS A 60 44.63 23.87 -31.10
N LEU A 61 45.82 24.33 -31.47
CA LEU A 61 46.99 24.51 -30.61
C LEU A 61 47.08 25.98 -30.19
N LYS A 62 47.26 26.26 -28.89
CA LYS A 62 47.77 27.53 -28.35
C LYS A 62 48.55 27.22 -27.06
N THR A 63 49.88 27.23 -27.04
CA THR A 63 50.80 28.40 -26.97
C THR A 63 50.71 29.18 -25.65
N THR A 64 51.79 29.04 -24.87
CA THR A 64 52.29 29.81 -23.71
C THR A 64 52.62 31.28 -24.09
N PRO A 65 52.97 32.24 -23.17
CA PRO A 65 53.85 32.03 -21.99
C PRO A 65 53.63 32.87 -20.70
N LYS A 66 54.62 32.70 -19.80
CA LYS A 66 54.78 33.14 -18.40
C LYS A 66 54.71 34.66 -18.15
N THR A 67 54.12 35.00 -16.99
CA THR A 67 54.52 36.08 -16.05
C THR A 67 53.85 35.79 -14.69
N THR A 68 54.32 36.18 -13.50
CA THR A 68 55.51 36.96 -13.06
C THR A 68 56.34 36.20 -12.00
N SER A 69 57.53 36.70 -11.65
CA SER A 69 58.45 36.14 -10.65
C SER A 69 58.37 36.84 -9.27
N ARG A 70 58.92 36.17 -8.24
CA ARG A 70 58.91 36.59 -6.82
C ARG A 70 59.97 37.65 -6.47
N THR A 71 59.59 38.57 -5.59
CA THR A 71 60.42 39.27 -4.60
C THR A 71 59.57 39.46 -3.33
N ARG A 72 60.06 39.64 -2.08
CA ARG A 72 61.42 39.56 -1.51
C ARG A 72 61.32 39.17 -0.02
N THR A 73 62.07 38.17 0.45
CA THR A 73 62.42 37.99 1.88
C THR A 73 63.74 37.24 1.98
N GLY A 74 64.47 37.43 3.08
CA GLY A 74 65.73 36.76 3.37
C GLY A 74 65.99 36.69 4.88
N ALA A 75 67.18 36.22 5.23
CA ALA A 75 67.69 35.99 6.59
C ALA A 75 67.05 34.81 7.37
N THR A 76 67.92 34.21 8.18
CA THR A 76 67.85 32.93 8.91
C THR A 76 68.41 33.20 10.34
N PRO A 77 68.59 32.23 11.27
CA PRO A 77 68.08 30.85 11.42
C PRO A 77 67.64 30.48 12.87
N LYS A 78 67.38 29.17 13.13
CA LYS A 78 67.33 28.48 14.46
C LYS A 78 66.11 28.84 15.37
N THR A 79 65.60 28.00 16.28
CA THR A 79 65.91 26.60 16.72
C THR A 79 64.62 25.76 16.85
N ALA A 80 64.69 24.43 16.64
CA ALA A 80 63.89 23.41 17.35
C ALA A 80 64.38 21.98 16.99
N ALA A 81 64.28 21.03 17.93
CA ALA A 81 64.83 19.68 17.77
C ALA A 81 63.93 18.71 16.99
N LYS A 82 64.54 17.66 16.41
CA LYS A 82 63.84 16.49 15.87
C LYS A 82 62.98 15.81 16.96
N ARG A 83 61.75 15.42 16.60
CA ARG A 83 61.12 14.19 17.12
C ARG A 83 60.56 13.38 15.96
N ALA A 84 61.06 12.16 15.78
CA ALA A 84 60.61 11.25 14.74
C ALA A 84 59.35 10.50 15.22
N GLY A 85 58.17 11.01 14.86
CA GLY A 85 56.89 10.33 15.08
C GLY A 85 56.46 9.57 13.84
N ASN A 86 56.82 8.29 13.72
CA ASN A 86 56.45 7.45 12.57
C ASN A 86 54.99 6.96 12.69
N THR A 87 54.02 7.84 12.47
CA THR A 87 52.59 7.50 12.55
C THR A 87 52.12 6.81 11.27
N THR A 88 52.25 5.49 11.23
CA THR A 88 51.59 4.64 10.23
C THR A 88 50.07 4.77 10.35
N SER A 89 49.46 5.51 9.43
CA SER A 89 48.00 5.72 9.40
C SER A 89 47.28 4.43 9.04
N ALA A 90 46.85 3.68 10.05
CA ALA A 90 46.13 2.41 9.90
C ALA A 90 44.89 2.57 9.00
N PRO A 91 44.59 1.60 8.11
CA PRO A 91 43.48 1.70 7.19
C PRO A 91 42.15 1.75 7.95
N ARG A 92 41.48 2.90 7.89
CA ARG A 92 40.16 3.16 8.49
C ARG A 92 39.17 2.08 8.06
N ARG A 93 38.93 1.08 8.92
CA ARG A 93 38.00 -0.04 8.67
C ARG A 93 36.67 0.54 8.21
N LYS A 94 36.24 0.19 7.00
CA LYS A 94 34.87 0.47 6.53
C LYS A 94 33.93 -0.16 7.54
N ALA A 95 33.12 0.65 8.23
CA ALA A 95 32.13 0.13 9.16
C ALA A 95 31.25 -0.89 8.43
N SER A 96 31.23 -2.12 8.92
CA SER A 96 30.41 -3.19 8.34
C SER A 96 28.96 -2.76 8.42
N ARG A 97 28.37 -2.39 7.28
CA ARG A 97 26.97 -1.97 7.20
C ARG A 97 26.12 -3.06 7.85
N ALA A 98 25.43 -2.72 8.94
CA ALA A 98 24.61 -3.66 9.68
C ALA A 98 23.69 -4.44 8.72
N PRO A 99 23.49 -5.75 8.94
CA PRO A 99 22.64 -6.55 8.07
C PRO A 99 21.27 -5.91 7.99
N LYS A 100 20.70 -5.79 6.78
CA LYS A 100 19.33 -5.31 6.63
C LYS A 100 18.42 -6.21 7.48
N PRO A 101 17.55 -5.67 8.34
CA PRO A 101 16.64 -6.51 9.12
C PRO A 101 15.78 -7.32 8.15
N LYS A 102 15.88 -8.65 8.21
CA LYS A 102 15.04 -9.53 7.41
C LYS A 102 13.64 -9.51 8.01
N ALA A 103 12.63 -9.28 7.17
CA ALA A 103 11.25 -9.46 7.59
C ALA A 103 11.00 -10.94 7.94
N ILE A 104 10.30 -11.18 9.05
CA ILE A 104 9.93 -12.54 9.49
C ILE A 104 8.56 -12.85 8.91
N GLU A 105 8.49 -13.92 8.11
CA GLU A 105 7.28 -14.42 7.48
C GLU A 105 6.31 -14.97 8.53
N VAL A 106 5.00 -14.74 8.37
CA VAL A 106 3.96 -15.15 9.32
C VAL A 106 2.77 -15.78 8.62
N LEU A 107 2.29 -16.91 9.14
CA LEU A 107 1.03 -17.52 8.74
C LEU A 107 -0.15 -16.95 9.57
N TYR A 108 -1.09 -16.28 8.91
CA TYR A 108 -2.37 -15.85 9.49
C TYR A 108 -3.52 -15.99 8.45
N SER A 109 -4.70 -16.41 8.90
CA SER A 109 -5.91 -16.63 8.07
C SER A 109 -5.64 -17.38 6.74
N GLY A 110 -4.77 -18.39 6.77
CA GLY A 110 -4.38 -19.20 5.60
C GLY A 110 -3.45 -18.52 4.58
N LYS A 111 -3.07 -17.25 4.78
CA LYS A 111 -2.08 -16.52 3.95
C LYS A 111 -0.74 -16.47 4.69
N VAL A 112 0.37 -16.51 3.93
CA VAL A 112 1.72 -16.27 4.46
C VAL A 112 2.12 -14.85 4.13
N PHE A 113 2.21 -14.01 5.15
CA PHE A 113 2.66 -12.63 5.08
C PHE A 113 4.18 -12.55 5.08
N ARG A 114 4.75 -11.59 4.34
CA ARG A 114 6.21 -11.38 4.25
C ARG A 114 6.77 -10.73 5.51
N SER A 115 5.95 -10.03 6.28
CA SER A 115 6.33 -9.48 7.59
C SER A 115 5.27 -9.63 8.67
N ARG A 116 5.74 -9.65 9.93
CA ARG A 116 4.93 -9.43 11.14
C ARG A 116 4.06 -8.17 11.07
N LEU A 117 4.46 -7.12 10.35
CA LEU A 117 3.70 -5.88 10.29
C LEU A 117 2.46 -6.03 9.38
N GLU A 118 2.62 -6.67 8.21
CA GLU A 118 1.49 -7.02 7.35
C GLU A 118 0.50 -7.94 8.08
N ALA A 119 0.99 -8.91 8.84
CA ALA A 119 0.13 -9.80 9.65
C ALA A 119 -0.67 -9.05 10.74
N ARG A 120 -0.07 -8.03 11.39
CA ARG A 120 -0.82 -7.13 12.31
C ARG A 120 -1.90 -6.35 11.58
N TRP A 121 -1.60 -5.83 10.39
CA TRP A 121 -2.56 -5.11 9.55
C TRP A 121 -3.73 -6.00 9.09
N ALA A 122 -3.47 -7.25 8.68
CA ALA A 122 -4.52 -8.20 8.35
C ALA A 122 -5.45 -8.50 9.54
N VAL A 123 -4.88 -8.73 10.74
CA VAL A 123 -5.67 -8.93 11.98
C VAL A 123 -6.48 -7.68 12.34
N PHE A 124 -5.89 -6.49 12.24
CA PHE A 124 -6.59 -5.22 12.48
C PHE A 124 -7.79 -5.02 11.55
N LEU A 125 -7.61 -5.26 10.25
CA LEU A 125 -8.68 -5.18 9.25
C LEU A 125 -9.80 -6.20 9.52
N ASP A 126 -9.46 -7.43 9.93
CA ASP A 126 -10.45 -8.45 10.29
C ASP A 126 -11.25 -8.10 11.56
N LEU A 127 -10.64 -7.46 12.57
CA LEU A 127 -11.33 -6.93 13.76
C LEU A 127 -12.29 -5.77 13.41
N LEU A 128 -11.88 -4.92 12.45
CA LEU A 128 -12.75 -3.90 11.88
C LEU A 128 -13.78 -4.46 10.88
N GLY A 129 -13.70 -5.74 10.54
CA GLY A 129 -14.60 -6.39 9.58
C GLY A 129 -14.39 -5.93 8.13
N VAL A 130 -13.30 -5.20 7.84
CA VAL A 130 -12.92 -4.71 6.51
C VAL A 130 -12.40 -5.89 5.71
N ASN A 131 -12.99 -6.21 4.56
CA ASN A 131 -12.48 -7.27 3.69
C ASN A 131 -11.15 -6.82 3.06
N TRP A 132 -10.28 -7.79 2.75
CA TRP A 132 -8.94 -7.55 2.22
C TRP A 132 -8.49 -8.70 1.31
N ASP A 133 -7.75 -8.39 0.24
CA ASP A 133 -7.00 -9.39 -0.53
C ASP A 133 -5.52 -9.04 -0.56
N TYR A 134 -4.68 -10.01 -0.17
CA TYR A 134 -3.24 -9.85 0.05
C TYR A 134 -2.43 -10.31 -1.17
N GLU A 135 -1.50 -9.45 -1.60
CA GLU A 135 -0.63 -9.56 -2.79
C GLU A 135 -1.34 -10.04 -4.07
N PRO A 136 -2.41 -9.35 -4.52
CA PRO A 136 -3.35 -9.91 -5.48
C PRO A 136 -2.82 -10.06 -6.93
N CYS A 137 -1.90 -9.18 -7.36
CA CYS A 137 -1.09 -9.31 -8.58
C CYS A 137 -0.06 -8.17 -8.71
N HIS A 138 0.91 -8.32 -9.61
CA HIS A 138 1.84 -7.25 -10.00
C HIS A 138 1.18 -6.35 -11.07
N TYR A 139 1.55 -5.07 -11.06
CA TYR A 139 1.15 -4.05 -12.03
C TYR A 139 2.37 -3.31 -12.59
N GLU A 140 2.31 -2.90 -13.85
CA GLU A 140 3.24 -1.94 -14.44
C GLU A 140 2.69 -0.52 -14.22
N ILE A 141 3.40 0.33 -13.47
CA ILE A 141 2.94 1.70 -13.11
C ILE A 141 3.72 2.81 -13.83
N GLY A 142 4.54 2.43 -14.81
CA GLY A 142 5.39 3.30 -15.62
C GLY A 142 6.52 2.48 -16.27
N PRO A 143 7.33 3.08 -17.17
CA PRO A 143 8.37 2.37 -17.91
C PRO A 143 9.33 1.61 -16.99
N ASP A 144 9.41 0.29 -17.17
CA ASP A 144 10.16 -0.68 -16.34
C ASP A 144 9.86 -0.63 -14.82
N LEU A 145 8.77 0.04 -14.41
CA LEU A 145 8.42 0.28 -13.01
C LEU A 145 7.25 -0.62 -12.58
N TYR A 146 7.59 -1.84 -12.17
CA TYR A 146 6.62 -2.80 -11.63
C TYR A 146 6.36 -2.57 -10.14
N TYR A 147 5.10 -2.70 -9.72
CA TYR A 147 4.64 -2.56 -8.34
C TYR A 147 3.71 -3.71 -7.95
N LEU A 148 3.84 -4.18 -6.71
CA LEU A 148 2.97 -5.16 -6.07
C LEU A 148 2.54 -4.51 -4.74
N PRO A 149 1.30 -4.01 -4.63
CA PRO A 149 0.76 -3.52 -3.37
C PRO A 149 0.47 -4.68 -2.41
N ASP A 150 0.68 -4.44 -1.11
CA ASP A 150 0.51 -5.48 -0.10
C ASP A 150 -0.95 -5.93 0.05
N PHE A 151 -1.92 -5.00 0.05
CA PHE A 151 -3.36 -5.30 0.22
C PHE A 151 -4.29 -4.46 -0.69
N TYR A 152 -5.38 -5.07 -1.17
CA TYR A 152 -6.57 -4.38 -1.69
C TYR A 152 -7.71 -4.42 -0.69
N LEU A 153 -8.41 -3.30 -0.46
CA LEU A 153 -9.56 -3.18 0.44
C LEU A 153 -10.85 -2.92 -0.37
N PRO A 154 -11.60 -3.96 -0.81
CA PRO A 154 -12.72 -3.81 -1.75
C PRO A 154 -13.86 -2.94 -1.23
N ASP A 155 -14.26 -3.09 0.04
CA ASP A 155 -15.32 -2.27 0.65
C ASP A 155 -15.00 -0.75 0.64
N HIS A 156 -13.75 -0.39 0.36
CA HIS A 156 -13.20 0.96 0.39
C HIS A 156 -12.61 1.42 -0.97
N GLN A 157 -12.57 0.54 -1.98
CA GLN A 157 -11.90 0.76 -3.28
C GLN A 157 -10.45 1.30 -3.16
N THR A 158 -9.77 0.91 -2.08
CA THR A 158 -8.52 1.53 -1.59
C THR A 158 -7.41 0.49 -1.53
N TRP A 159 -6.23 0.84 -2.04
CA TRP A 159 -5.01 0.05 -1.85
C TRP A 159 -4.40 0.34 -0.47
N LEU A 160 -3.67 -0.62 0.10
CA LEU A 160 -2.93 -0.47 1.35
C LEU A 160 -1.52 -1.04 1.18
N GLU A 161 -0.52 -0.18 1.35
CA GLU A 161 0.90 -0.54 1.42
C GLU A 161 1.34 -0.52 2.89
N VAL A 162 1.95 -1.59 3.37
CA VAL A 162 2.41 -1.71 4.76
C VAL A 162 3.92 -1.50 4.85
N LYS A 163 4.37 -0.39 5.45
CA LYS A 163 5.81 -0.03 5.54
C LYS A 163 6.21 0.45 6.93
N GLY A 164 7.21 -0.21 7.52
CA GLY A 164 8.03 0.37 8.58
C GLY A 164 9.11 1.29 8.00
N ALA A 165 9.47 2.37 8.70
CA ALA A 165 10.39 3.39 8.20
C ALA A 165 11.69 2.85 7.55
N PRO A 166 12.40 1.82 8.07
CA PRO A 166 13.62 1.26 7.45
C PRO A 166 13.44 0.72 6.02
N PHE A 167 12.21 0.37 5.63
CA PHE A 167 11.87 -0.19 4.31
C PHE A 167 11.29 0.84 3.34
N MET A 168 11.01 2.06 3.80
CA MET A 168 10.65 3.19 2.93
C MET A 168 11.93 3.87 2.41
N ASP A 169 12.38 3.46 1.22
CA ASP A 169 13.48 4.08 0.48
C ASP A 169 12.99 4.91 -0.72
N THR A 170 13.91 5.43 -1.55
CA THR A 170 13.55 6.25 -2.73
C THR A 170 12.83 5.49 -3.83
N ALA A 171 12.97 4.16 -3.88
CA ALA A 171 12.25 3.32 -4.83
C ALA A 171 10.85 3.00 -4.32
N SER A 172 10.70 2.62 -3.05
CA SER A 172 9.38 2.41 -2.43
C SER A 172 8.54 3.69 -2.44
N TYR A 173 9.14 4.83 -2.08
CA TYR A 173 8.43 6.11 -2.05
C TYR A 173 7.96 6.56 -3.43
N ALA A 174 8.79 6.43 -4.46
CA ALA A 174 8.40 6.75 -5.84
C ALA A 174 7.31 5.79 -6.37
N LYS A 175 7.31 4.52 -5.96
CA LYS A 175 6.27 3.54 -6.34
C LYS A 175 4.91 3.87 -5.73
N VAL A 176 4.80 4.10 -4.42
CA VAL A 176 3.48 4.36 -3.78
C VAL A 176 2.82 5.63 -4.30
N LEU A 177 3.60 6.64 -4.68
CA LEU A 177 3.09 7.85 -5.34
C LEU A 177 2.67 7.58 -6.79
N GLY A 178 3.56 6.96 -7.58
CA GLY A 178 3.31 6.65 -8.99
C GLY A 178 2.15 5.67 -9.20
N ALA A 179 1.92 4.77 -8.24
CA ALA A 179 0.81 3.84 -8.25
C ALA A 179 -0.57 4.52 -8.22
N ILE A 180 -0.70 5.73 -7.67
CA ILE A 180 -2.00 6.43 -7.57
C ILE A 180 -2.10 7.63 -8.51
N ALA A 181 -1.00 8.38 -8.70
CA ALA A 181 -1.02 9.60 -9.51
C ALA A 181 0.10 9.69 -10.55
N GLY A 182 0.74 8.56 -10.88
CA GLY A 182 1.76 8.47 -11.92
C GLY A 182 1.20 8.27 -13.33
N PRO A 183 2.08 7.92 -14.30
CA PRO A 183 1.68 7.78 -15.71
C PRO A 183 0.69 6.63 -15.97
N ASN A 184 0.73 5.57 -15.18
CA ASN A 184 -0.21 4.45 -15.25
C ASN A 184 -0.62 4.01 -13.83
N PRO A 185 -1.63 4.62 -13.20
CA PRO A 185 -2.05 4.25 -11.85
C PRO A 185 -2.58 2.81 -11.78
N VAL A 186 -2.44 2.15 -10.63
CA VAL A 186 -2.99 0.80 -10.42
C VAL A 186 -4.51 0.83 -10.52
N PRO A 187 -5.15 -0.14 -11.20
CA PRO A 187 -6.60 -0.22 -11.28
C PRO A 187 -7.22 -0.61 -9.92
N LEU A 188 -8.55 -0.50 -9.82
CA LEU A 188 -9.32 -1.28 -8.86
C LEU A 188 -9.14 -2.77 -9.15
N ARG A 189 -9.12 -3.62 -8.11
CA ARG A 189 -8.95 -5.08 -8.30
C ARG A 189 -10.21 -5.79 -8.78
N GLU A 190 -11.34 -5.08 -8.83
CA GLU A 190 -12.67 -5.52 -9.26
C GLU A 190 -13.24 -4.62 -10.36
N TYR A 191 -14.31 -5.07 -11.02
CA TYR A 191 -15.03 -4.28 -12.04
C TYR A 191 -15.51 -2.94 -11.47
N PRO A 192 -15.31 -1.80 -12.16
CA PRO A 192 -14.95 -1.65 -13.58
C PRO A 192 -13.44 -1.65 -13.91
N TYR A 193 -12.55 -1.99 -12.97
CA TYR A 193 -11.09 -1.97 -13.14
C TYR A 193 -10.53 -0.59 -13.54
N THR A 194 -11.24 0.48 -13.21
CA THR A 194 -10.78 1.87 -13.42
C THR A 194 -9.56 2.20 -12.54
N PRO A 195 -8.75 3.21 -12.87
CA PRO A 195 -7.66 3.68 -12.01
C PRO A 195 -8.12 3.94 -10.56
N SER A 196 -7.47 3.30 -9.59
CA SER A 196 -7.74 3.55 -8.18
C SER A 196 -7.24 4.94 -7.77
N GLN A 197 -8.04 5.63 -6.97
CA GLN A 197 -7.80 7.01 -6.55
C GLN A 197 -7.19 7.10 -5.14
N ARG A 198 -6.92 5.96 -4.48
CA ARG A 198 -6.64 5.89 -3.04
C ARG A 198 -5.62 4.80 -2.69
N LEU A 199 -4.53 5.19 -2.02
CA LEU A 199 -3.62 4.26 -1.33
C LEU A 199 -3.40 4.74 0.12
N LEU A 200 -3.62 3.86 1.09
CA LEU A 200 -3.33 4.10 2.50
C LEU A 200 -1.93 3.55 2.85
N LEU A 201 -1.15 4.31 3.62
CA LEU A 201 0.12 3.84 4.18
C LEU A 201 -0.10 3.24 5.58
N GLY A 202 0.02 1.92 5.66
CA GLY A 202 -0.02 1.15 6.90
C GLY A 202 1.34 1.13 7.60
N GLY A 203 1.57 2.08 8.49
CA GLY A 203 2.81 2.15 9.26
C GLY A 203 2.92 1.15 10.42
N PRO A 204 3.99 1.27 11.23
CA PRO A 204 4.13 0.61 12.52
C PRO A 204 2.94 0.87 13.46
N PHE A 205 2.59 -0.11 14.29
CA PHE A 205 1.64 0.09 15.38
C PHE A 205 2.36 0.70 16.58
N SER A 206 1.82 1.79 17.12
CA SER A 206 2.25 2.41 18.39
C SER A 206 1.32 2.04 19.55
N ALA A 207 1.78 2.18 20.79
CA ALA A 207 0.93 1.99 21.96
C ALA A 207 -0.24 3.00 21.95
N PRO A 208 -1.51 2.56 21.87
CA PRO A 208 -2.64 3.47 21.76
C PRO A 208 -2.93 4.15 23.10
N ARG A 209 -3.66 5.28 23.05
CA ARG A 209 -4.06 6.07 24.23
C ARG A 209 -5.56 6.31 24.18
N HIS A 210 -6.26 6.12 25.30
CA HIS A 210 -7.71 6.35 25.35
C HIS A 210 -8.06 7.78 24.92
N GLY A 211 -9.16 7.92 24.17
CA GLY A 211 -9.58 9.19 23.58
C GLY A 211 -8.79 9.64 22.33
N LEU A 212 -7.75 8.90 21.91
CA LEU A 212 -7.02 9.17 20.66
C LEU A 212 -7.26 8.07 19.62
N VAL A 213 -7.45 8.46 18.35
CA VAL A 213 -7.58 7.54 17.21
C VAL A 213 -6.27 7.48 16.41
N PRO A 214 -5.86 6.28 15.93
CA PRO A 214 -4.75 6.13 15.00
C PRO A 214 -4.97 6.92 13.71
N VAL A 215 -3.90 7.55 13.23
CA VAL A 215 -3.87 8.31 11.97
C VAL A 215 -2.91 7.63 11.01
N HIS A 216 -3.22 7.69 9.72
CA HIS A 216 -2.44 7.13 8.63
C HIS A 216 -2.36 8.12 7.47
N THR A 217 -1.34 8.01 6.62
CA THR A 217 -1.29 8.83 5.38
C THR A 217 -2.12 8.16 4.29
N LEU A 218 -3.09 8.91 3.76
CA LEU A 218 -3.82 8.60 2.54
C LEU A 218 -3.19 9.38 1.37
N ILE A 219 -2.86 8.65 0.30
CA ILE A 219 -2.36 9.18 -0.97
C ILE A 219 -3.52 9.21 -1.97
N THR A 220 -3.76 10.37 -2.58
CA THR A 220 -4.76 10.57 -3.65
C THR A 220 -4.18 11.44 -4.78
N PRO A 221 -4.73 11.44 -6.00
CA PRO A 221 -4.30 12.38 -7.03
C PRO A 221 -4.57 13.84 -6.63
N ALA A 222 -3.66 14.75 -7.01
CA ALA A 222 -3.77 16.21 -6.87
C ALA A 222 -3.75 16.95 -8.22
N GLY A 223 -3.49 16.23 -9.32
CA GLY A 223 -3.37 16.76 -10.67
C GLY A 223 -2.48 15.87 -11.54
N PRO A 224 -2.15 16.29 -12.78
CA PRO A 224 -1.28 15.54 -13.67
C PRO A 224 0.09 15.26 -13.01
N LEU A 225 0.43 13.99 -12.85
CA LEU A 225 1.69 13.52 -12.24
C LEU A 225 1.95 14.08 -10.83
N SER A 226 0.90 14.33 -10.04
CA SER A 226 1.02 14.83 -8.66
C SER A 226 0.04 14.16 -7.69
N ALA A 227 0.54 13.84 -6.49
CA ALA A 227 -0.21 13.20 -5.41
C ALA A 227 -0.34 14.13 -4.19
N SER A 228 -1.55 14.22 -3.65
CA SER A 228 -1.87 14.78 -2.34
C SER A 228 -1.54 13.77 -1.25
N LEU A 229 -0.95 14.25 -0.15
CA LEU A 229 -0.71 13.48 1.07
C LEU A 229 -1.59 14.08 2.17
N THR A 230 -2.58 13.29 2.61
CA THR A 230 -3.63 13.73 3.53
C THR A 230 -3.67 12.77 4.72
N HIS A 231 -3.87 13.25 5.94
CA HIS A 231 -4.13 12.36 7.06
C HIS A 231 -5.51 11.69 6.90
N ALA A 232 -5.64 10.45 7.36
CA ALA A 232 -6.90 9.72 7.40
C ALA A 232 -7.00 8.84 8.64
N THR A 233 -8.21 8.61 9.11
CA THR A 233 -8.53 7.76 10.26
C THR A 233 -9.48 6.63 9.85
N PHE A 234 -9.42 5.51 10.58
CA PHE A 234 -10.51 4.54 10.60
C PHE A 234 -11.60 5.04 11.56
N SER A 235 -12.86 4.83 11.20
CA SER A 235 -14.03 5.30 11.95
C SER A 235 -15.22 4.36 11.76
N THR A 236 -16.12 4.25 12.74
CA THR A 236 -17.40 3.57 12.56
C THR A 236 -18.35 4.46 11.75
N GLY A 237 -18.65 4.03 10.52
CA GLY A 237 -19.57 4.69 9.60
C GLY A 237 -21.01 4.13 9.62
N PRO A 238 -21.86 4.53 8.66
CA PRO A 238 -23.26 4.12 8.61
C PRO A 238 -23.46 2.60 8.65
N GLY A 239 -24.44 2.16 9.44
CA GLY A 239 -24.74 0.73 9.62
C GLY A 239 -23.66 -0.07 10.37
N GLY A 240 -22.76 0.59 11.11
CA GLY A 240 -21.70 -0.08 11.88
C GLY A 240 -20.52 -0.61 11.03
N LYS A 241 -20.51 -0.31 9.73
CA LYS A 241 -19.38 -0.61 8.85
C LYS A 241 -18.23 0.36 9.13
N THR A 242 -17.01 -0.14 9.16
CA THR A 242 -15.83 0.72 9.20
C THR A 242 -15.69 1.52 7.90
N ALA A 243 -15.23 2.76 8.02
CA ALA A 243 -14.89 3.66 6.93
C ALA A 243 -13.48 4.26 7.13
N ILE A 244 -12.81 4.58 6.01
CA ILE A 244 -11.52 5.31 5.98
C ILE A 244 -11.79 6.74 5.52
N THR A 245 -11.65 7.70 6.42
CA THR A 245 -12.09 9.10 6.25
C THR A 245 -10.90 10.05 6.29
N PRO A 246 -10.75 11.01 5.36
CA PRO A 246 -9.75 12.06 5.47
C PRO A 246 -9.95 12.91 6.73
N ALA A 247 -8.85 13.19 7.44
CA ALA A 247 -8.81 13.81 8.76
C ALA A 247 -8.12 15.18 8.71
N GLY A 248 -8.65 16.08 7.86
CA GLY A 248 -8.11 17.42 7.62
C GLY A 248 -7.71 17.67 6.16
N PRO A 249 -7.08 18.82 5.87
CA PRO A 249 -6.54 19.12 4.55
C PRO A 249 -5.31 18.27 4.22
N ALA A 250 -4.88 18.32 2.95
CA ALA A 250 -3.57 17.81 2.55
C ALA A 250 -2.46 18.52 3.35
N TRP A 251 -1.51 17.75 3.88
CA TRP A 251 -0.34 18.28 4.57
C TRP A 251 0.86 18.46 3.65
N ASP A 252 0.85 17.85 2.46
CA ASP A 252 1.82 18.07 1.38
C ASP A 252 1.24 17.62 0.01
N THR A 253 1.78 18.15 -1.08
CA THR A 253 1.45 17.78 -2.46
C THR A 253 2.75 17.58 -3.24
N VAL A 254 2.98 16.37 -3.75
CA VAL A 254 4.27 15.95 -4.30
C VAL A 254 4.21 15.48 -5.76
N PRO A 255 5.32 15.52 -6.51
CA PRO A 255 5.42 14.86 -7.80
C PRO A 255 5.30 13.34 -7.68
N ALA A 256 4.44 12.74 -8.50
CA ALA A 256 4.12 11.32 -8.52
C ALA A 256 4.64 10.63 -9.79
N THR A 257 5.72 11.14 -10.39
CA THR A 257 6.24 10.71 -11.71
C THR A 257 6.76 9.26 -11.79
N GLY A 258 6.78 8.51 -10.67
CA GLY A 258 7.45 7.21 -10.56
C GLY A 258 8.99 7.27 -10.54
N ILE A 259 9.58 8.44 -10.80
CA ILE A 259 11.03 8.64 -10.82
C ILE A 259 11.57 8.72 -9.38
N LYS A 260 12.64 7.97 -9.12
CA LYS A 260 13.27 7.90 -7.80
C LYS A 260 14.00 9.21 -7.48
N ALA A 261 13.67 9.84 -6.36
CA ALA A 261 14.39 11.01 -5.86
C ALA A 261 15.86 10.66 -5.56
N ALA A 262 16.77 11.64 -5.74
CA ALA A 262 18.21 11.47 -5.48
C ALA A 262 18.57 11.29 -4.00
N ARG A 263 17.64 11.60 -3.09
CA ARG A 263 17.77 11.42 -1.63
C ARG A 263 16.51 10.78 -1.07
N ARG A 264 16.68 9.94 -0.05
CA ARG A 264 15.57 9.36 0.74
C ARG A 264 14.82 10.47 1.48
N PRO A 265 13.50 10.32 1.73
CA PRO A 265 12.79 11.13 2.72
C PRO A 265 13.57 11.23 4.04
N SER A 266 13.52 12.39 4.69
CA SER A 266 14.17 12.61 5.98
C SER A 266 13.48 11.82 7.10
N PRO A 267 14.11 11.60 8.27
CA PRO A 267 13.49 10.89 9.39
C PRO A 267 12.14 11.48 9.82
N GLU A 268 12.03 12.81 9.83
CA GLU A 268 10.83 13.56 10.21
C GLU A 268 9.72 13.35 9.17
N ARG A 269 10.08 13.34 7.88
CA ARG A 269 9.14 13.03 6.79
C ARG A 269 8.69 11.57 6.81
N LEU A 270 9.57 10.63 7.19
CA LEU A 270 9.19 9.22 7.37
C LEU A 270 8.23 9.04 8.55
N ALA A 271 8.41 9.78 9.64
CA ALA A 271 7.47 9.82 10.75
C ALA A 271 6.10 10.36 10.29
N LEU A 272 6.03 11.50 9.60
CA LEU A 272 4.76 12.01 9.06
C LEU A 272 4.07 11.03 8.09
N LEU A 273 4.83 10.33 7.25
CA LEU A 273 4.27 9.37 6.28
C LEU A 273 3.68 8.11 6.93
N LEU A 274 4.34 7.58 7.97
CA LEU A 274 4.09 6.22 8.47
C LEU A 274 3.64 6.17 9.93
N GLU A 275 4.11 7.09 10.76
CA GLU A 275 3.87 7.17 12.20
C GLU A 275 3.33 8.57 12.59
N PRO A 276 2.32 9.12 11.88
CA PRO A 276 1.78 10.45 12.17
C PRO A 276 1.11 10.48 13.55
N ALA A 277 1.10 11.67 14.17
CA ALA A 277 0.52 11.84 15.49
C ALA A 277 -0.98 11.50 15.51
N PRO A 278 -1.46 10.69 16.47
CA PRO A 278 -2.87 10.34 16.57
C PRO A 278 -3.73 11.56 16.94
N HIS A 279 -4.93 11.64 16.37
CA HIS A 279 -5.88 12.73 16.62
C HIS A 279 -6.81 12.41 17.80
N LEU A 280 -7.49 13.42 18.35
CA LEU A 280 -8.62 13.19 19.27
C LEU A 280 -9.73 12.41 18.54
N GLY A 281 -10.20 11.33 19.17
CA GLY A 281 -11.28 10.50 18.64
C GLY A 281 -12.67 11.04 18.98
N PRO A 282 -13.71 10.65 18.21
CA PRO A 282 -15.09 10.81 18.67
C PRO A 282 -15.30 9.97 19.93
N ALA A 283 -15.94 10.54 20.95
CA ALA A 283 -16.20 9.85 22.21
C ALA A 283 -17.13 8.64 21.99
N GLY A 284 -16.71 7.46 22.45
CA GLY A 284 -17.50 6.22 22.42
C GLY A 284 -17.23 5.25 21.26
N ASP A 285 -16.41 5.58 20.27
CA ASP A 285 -15.96 4.60 19.23
C ASP A 285 -14.74 3.79 19.69
N ASP A 286 -14.89 3.10 20.84
CA ASP A 286 -13.83 2.26 21.42
C ASP A 286 -13.46 1.06 20.53
N ARG A 287 -14.25 0.77 19.47
CA ARG A 287 -14.00 -0.35 18.55
C ARG A 287 -12.72 -0.16 17.77
N ILE A 288 -12.45 1.04 17.25
CA ILE A 288 -11.21 1.34 16.51
C ILE A 288 -10.01 1.23 17.45
N PHE A 289 -10.14 1.76 18.67
CA PHE A 289 -9.11 1.69 19.71
C PHE A 289 -8.80 0.25 20.10
N ALA A 290 -9.81 -0.57 20.44
CA ALA A 290 -9.63 -1.95 20.87
C ALA A 290 -9.05 -2.85 19.76
N ALA A 291 -9.48 -2.65 18.51
CA ALA A 291 -8.90 -3.36 17.36
C ALA A 291 -7.40 -3.02 17.18
N TYR A 292 -7.03 -1.75 17.33
CA TYR A 292 -5.65 -1.29 17.19
C TYR A 292 -4.76 -1.74 18.36
N ASP A 293 -5.28 -1.73 19.59
CA ASP A 293 -4.57 -2.24 20.78
C ASP A 293 -4.32 -3.76 20.68
N ALA A 294 -5.32 -4.53 20.24
CA ALA A 294 -5.14 -5.96 19.98
C ALA A 294 -4.08 -6.22 18.89
N ALA A 295 -4.13 -5.47 17.78
CA ALA A 295 -3.15 -5.57 16.70
C ALA A 295 -1.75 -5.06 17.10
N TYR A 296 -1.64 -4.14 18.06
CA TYR A 296 -0.38 -3.69 18.67
C TYR A 296 0.20 -4.71 19.64
N ARG A 297 -0.61 -5.32 20.51
CA ARG A 297 -0.15 -6.32 21.50
C ARG A 297 0.15 -7.69 20.91
N LEU A 298 -0.37 -7.99 19.71
CA LEU A 298 -0.23 -9.28 19.02
C LEU A 298 1.21 -9.84 19.09
N ALA A 299 1.36 -11.01 19.70
CA ALA A 299 2.64 -11.71 19.78
C ALA A 299 2.81 -12.64 18.56
N PHE A 300 4.06 -13.04 18.27
CA PHE A 300 4.37 -14.00 17.22
C PHE A 300 5.39 -15.02 17.73
N ASP A 301 5.15 -16.29 17.46
CA ASP A 301 6.09 -17.38 17.70
C ASP A 301 7.00 -17.49 16.46
N GLU A 302 8.30 -17.24 16.63
CA GLU A 302 9.28 -17.28 15.54
C GLU A 302 9.59 -18.72 15.09
N THR A 303 9.26 -19.74 15.89
CA THR A 303 9.44 -21.16 15.59
C THR A 303 8.32 -21.67 14.69
N THR A 304 7.05 -21.52 15.11
CA THR A 304 5.89 -21.94 14.30
C THR A 304 5.47 -20.92 13.24
N ARG A 305 6.05 -19.72 13.28
CA ARG A 305 5.71 -18.56 12.42
C ARG A 305 4.24 -18.17 12.45
N ARG A 306 3.61 -18.32 13.62
CA ARG A 306 2.19 -18.01 13.84
C ARG A 306 2.05 -16.89 14.86
N VAL A 307 0.85 -16.32 14.91
CA VAL A 307 0.44 -15.49 16.05
C VAL A 307 0.50 -16.33 17.33
N ALA A 308 1.10 -15.75 18.37
CA ALA A 308 1.23 -16.32 19.71
C ALA A 308 0.37 -15.53 20.71
N ASP A 309 0.38 -15.94 21.99
CA ASP A 309 -0.47 -15.52 23.10
C ASP A 309 -1.89 -16.16 23.16
N ASN A 310 -2.38 -16.38 24.38
CA ASN A 310 -3.70 -16.93 24.69
C ASN A 310 -4.84 -15.92 24.48
N GLN A 311 -4.65 -14.62 24.75
CA GLN A 311 -5.66 -13.62 24.38
C GLN A 311 -5.79 -13.56 22.85
N ALA A 312 -4.67 -13.63 22.15
CA ALA A 312 -4.67 -13.77 20.70
C ALA A 312 -5.38 -15.06 20.22
N ARG A 313 -5.25 -16.21 20.89
CA ARG A 313 -6.03 -17.42 20.53
C ARG A 313 -7.54 -17.17 20.58
N THR A 314 -8.05 -16.54 21.65
CA THR A 314 -9.48 -16.22 21.78
C THR A 314 -9.93 -15.25 20.68
N LEU A 315 -9.12 -14.24 20.40
CA LEU A 315 -9.36 -13.27 19.33
C LEU A 315 -9.38 -13.93 17.94
N LEU A 316 -8.40 -14.79 17.65
CA LEU A 316 -8.32 -15.57 16.40
C LEU A 316 -9.48 -16.57 16.26
N ALA A 317 -9.98 -17.12 17.37
CA ALA A 317 -11.16 -18.00 17.37
C ALA A 317 -12.43 -17.22 17.01
N ALA A 318 -12.62 -16.01 17.57
CA ALA A 318 -13.72 -15.12 17.16
C ALA A 318 -13.60 -14.71 15.68
N LEU A 319 -12.37 -14.53 15.18
CA LEU A 319 -12.08 -14.26 13.77
C LEU A 319 -12.09 -15.51 12.87
N ALA A 320 -12.29 -16.74 13.37
CA ALA A 320 -12.18 -17.96 12.56
C ALA A 320 -13.21 -18.02 11.41
N HIS A 321 -14.31 -17.29 11.52
CA HIS A 321 -15.32 -17.15 10.46
C HIS A 321 -14.89 -16.18 9.34
N ARG A 322 -13.85 -15.35 9.55
CA ARG A 322 -13.25 -14.44 8.57
C ARG A 322 -12.25 -15.19 7.67
N ARG A 323 -12.78 -15.96 6.71
CA ARG A 323 -11.98 -16.71 5.72
C ARG A 323 -11.07 -15.78 4.91
N SER A 324 -9.77 -15.76 5.23
CA SER A 324 -8.68 -15.18 4.42
C SER A 324 -8.98 -13.81 3.79
N GLY A 325 -9.56 -12.89 4.59
CA GLY A 325 -9.93 -11.54 4.15
C GLY A 325 -11.13 -11.41 3.21
N ARG A 326 -11.74 -12.53 2.78
CA ARG A 326 -12.72 -12.64 1.68
C ARG A 326 -12.18 -12.08 0.35
N PRO A 327 -11.46 -12.90 -0.44
CA PRO A 327 -11.09 -12.57 -1.80
C PRO A 327 -12.33 -12.21 -2.65
N LEU A 328 -12.12 -11.31 -3.61
CA LEU A 328 -13.16 -10.78 -4.50
C LEU A 328 -13.97 -11.88 -5.19
N GLY A 329 -15.29 -11.67 -5.29
CA GLY A 329 -16.21 -12.54 -6.00
C GLY A 329 -16.83 -13.69 -5.18
N VAL A 330 -16.50 -13.83 -3.89
CA VAL A 330 -17.20 -14.78 -3.00
C VAL A 330 -18.45 -14.09 -2.41
N PRO A 331 -19.68 -14.48 -2.80
CA PRO A 331 -20.89 -13.86 -2.27
C PRO A 331 -21.03 -14.11 -0.77
N GLN A 332 -21.64 -13.15 -0.07
CA GLN A 332 -21.98 -13.30 1.33
C GLN A 332 -23.10 -14.34 1.48
N ALA A 333 -22.79 -15.46 2.14
CA ALA A 333 -23.82 -16.30 2.75
C ALA A 333 -24.61 -15.43 3.75
N ALA A 334 -25.94 -15.45 3.59
CA ALA A 334 -26.89 -14.75 4.45
C ALA A 334 -27.14 -15.52 5.76
#